data_AF-A0A8B8FLK3-F1
#
_entry.id   AF-A0A8B8FLK3-F1
#
_cell.length_a   1.000
_cell.length_b   1.000
_cell.length_c   1.000
_cell.angle_alpha   90.00
_cell.angle_beta   90.00
_cell.angle_gamma   90.00
#
_symmetry.space_group_name_H-M   'P 1'
#
loop_
_entity.id
_entity.type
_entity.pdbx_description
1 polymer ?
#
loop_
_entity_poly.entity_id
_entity_poly.type
_entity_poly.pdbx_seq_one_letter_code
_entity_poly.pdbx_strand_id
1 'polypeptide(L)'
;MNKDNYYKWVTEKLLPNLSKNSVVVLDNATYHCHQSNRAPSSNSLKKDMVNWLTENNISFNSTMFKPQLYDIIRKHKQVLVKYSLDGILSKEGHDIIRLPPYHPDLNPIEMIWSQVKQYIAKQNHNGSIKKIAELCKQKMESMGDSEWGADCANVKKLEEEMWKNESFMDIEMDKLTVTYGDDTTNDSDTSTEDEDDDLGVAPLQP
;
A
#
# COMPACT_ATOMS: atom_id res chain seq x y z
N MET A 1 -16.99 -5.23 3.38
CA MET A 1 -16.58 -5.58 2.00
C MET A 1 -15.67 -6.80 2.06
N ASN A 2 -15.69 -7.71 1.08
CA ASN A 2 -14.75 -8.83 0.99
C ASN A 2 -14.06 -8.84 -0.39
N LYS A 3 -13.04 -9.68 -0.57
CA LYS A 3 -12.26 -9.77 -1.82
C LYS A 3 -13.16 -9.96 -3.04
N ASP A 4 -14.04 -10.95 -3.01
CA ASP A 4 -14.86 -11.32 -4.18
C ASP A 4 -15.81 -10.18 -4.60
N ASN A 5 -16.46 -9.54 -3.63
CA ASN A 5 -17.33 -8.40 -3.90
C ASN A 5 -16.55 -7.19 -4.43
N TYR A 6 -15.36 -6.94 -3.90
CA TYR A 6 -14.51 -5.86 -4.38
C TYR A 6 -14.04 -6.13 -5.82
N TYR A 7 -13.58 -7.35 -6.12
CA TYR A 7 -13.08 -7.72 -7.45
C TYR A 7 -14.20 -7.68 -8.49
N LYS A 8 -15.40 -8.10 -8.09
CA LYS A 8 -16.61 -7.96 -8.90
C LYS A 8 -16.90 -6.47 -9.20
N TRP A 9 -16.85 -5.61 -8.19
CA TRP A 9 -17.03 -4.17 -8.38
C TRP A 9 -15.96 -3.57 -9.28
N VAL A 10 -14.68 -3.93 -9.11
CA VAL A 10 -13.59 -3.46 -9.98
C VAL A 10 -13.87 -3.82 -11.44
N THR A 11 -14.26 -5.07 -11.68
CA THR A 11 -14.49 -5.59 -13.04
C THR A 11 -15.75 -5.03 -13.68
N GLU A 12 -16.84 -4.92 -12.92
CA GLU A 12 -18.15 -4.56 -13.47
C GLU A 12 -18.46 -3.06 -13.41
N LYS A 13 -17.78 -2.30 -12.55
CA LYS A 13 -18.09 -0.88 -12.29
C LYS A 13 -16.89 0.02 -12.49
N LEU A 14 -15.71 -0.32 -11.97
CA LEU A 14 -14.55 0.57 -12.09
C LEU A 14 -13.97 0.54 -13.51
N LEU A 15 -13.54 -0.65 -13.97
CA LEU A 15 -12.87 -0.83 -15.27
C LEU A 15 -13.65 -0.24 -16.46
N PRO A 16 -14.97 -0.47 -16.61
CA PRO A 16 -15.71 0.08 -17.75
C PRO A 16 -15.81 1.61 -17.76
N ASN A 17 -15.60 2.27 -16.61
CA ASN A 17 -15.70 3.71 -16.44
C ASN A 17 -14.32 4.39 -16.31
N LEU A 18 -13.23 3.62 -16.41
CA LEU A 18 -11.88 4.16 -16.32
C LEU A 18 -11.34 4.51 -17.71
N SER A 19 -10.72 5.68 -17.85
CA SER A 19 -10.03 6.04 -19.09
C SER A 19 -8.81 5.14 -19.31
N LYS A 20 -8.49 4.85 -20.58
CA LYS A 20 -7.30 4.05 -20.93
C LYS A 20 -6.03 4.66 -20.33
N ASN A 21 -5.06 3.82 -19.96
CA ASN A 21 -3.77 4.23 -19.42
C ASN A 21 -3.85 5.11 -18.16
N SER A 22 -4.90 4.93 -17.36
CA SER A 22 -5.02 5.59 -16.05
C SER A 22 -4.12 4.94 -15.00
N VAL A 23 -3.70 5.74 -14.03
CA VAL A 23 -3.05 5.29 -12.79
C VAL A 23 -4.11 5.13 -11.70
N VAL A 24 -4.17 3.97 -11.06
CA VAL A 24 -5.08 3.65 -9.95
C VAL A 24 -4.30 3.70 -8.65
N VAL A 25 -4.68 4.61 -7.76
CA VAL A 25 -4.10 4.74 -6.43
C VAL A 25 -4.95 3.96 -5.42
N LEU A 26 -4.33 3.08 -4.65
CA LEU A 26 -4.99 2.22 -3.66
C LEU A 26 -4.38 2.42 -2.27
N ASP A 27 -5.21 2.35 -1.24
CA ASP A 27 -4.76 2.16 0.14
C ASP A 27 -4.41 0.68 0.41
N ASN A 28 -3.88 0.39 1.59
CA ASN A 28 -3.39 -0.94 1.97
C ASN A 28 -4.46 -1.86 2.56
N ALA A 29 -5.73 -1.70 2.18
CA ALA A 29 -6.79 -2.59 2.61
C ALA A 29 -6.49 -4.06 2.21
N THR A 30 -6.81 -5.03 3.08
CA THR A 30 -6.46 -6.45 2.89
C THR A 30 -6.93 -7.03 1.56
N TYR A 31 -8.07 -6.57 1.04
CA TYR A 31 -8.61 -6.99 -0.25
C TYR A 31 -7.91 -6.33 -1.46
N HIS A 32 -7.24 -5.19 -1.28
CA HIS A 32 -6.35 -4.57 -2.29
C HIS A 32 -4.99 -5.26 -2.34
N CYS A 33 -4.54 -5.76 -1.19
CA CYS A 33 -3.21 -6.36 -0.97
C CYS A 33 -3.24 -7.90 -0.94
N HIS A 34 -4.19 -8.52 -1.64
CA HIS A 34 -4.23 -9.98 -1.72
C HIS A 34 -3.09 -10.52 -2.61
N GLN A 35 -2.10 -11.15 -1.97
CA GLN A 35 -0.92 -11.69 -2.64
C GLN A 35 -1.25 -12.93 -3.48
N SER A 36 -0.73 -12.95 -4.70
CA SER A 36 -0.80 -14.08 -5.62
C SER A 36 0.40 -15.02 -5.51
N ASN A 37 1.54 -14.54 -5.00
CA ASN A 37 2.81 -15.26 -4.97
C ASN A 37 3.41 -15.35 -3.56
N ARG A 38 2.58 -15.72 -2.58
CA ARG A 38 2.97 -15.78 -1.17
C ARG A 38 4.29 -16.53 -0.98
N ALA A 39 5.26 -15.86 -0.37
CA ALA A 39 6.56 -16.43 -0.09
C ALA A 39 6.44 -17.62 0.90
N PRO A 40 7.24 -18.69 0.71
CA PRO A 40 7.38 -19.75 1.70
C PRO A 40 7.85 -19.20 3.06
N SER A 41 7.35 -19.77 4.15
CA SER A 41 7.79 -19.44 5.51
C SER A 41 8.95 -20.33 5.95
N SER A 42 9.55 -20.03 7.10
CA SER A 42 10.56 -20.87 7.75
C SER A 42 10.08 -22.31 7.98
N ASN A 43 8.77 -22.54 8.05
CA ASN A 43 8.15 -23.85 8.23
C ASN A 43 7.86 -24.58 6.90
N SER A 44 7.89 -23.90 5.75
CA SER A 44 7.61 -24.51 4.43
C SER A 44 8.59 -25.63 4.05
N LEU A 45 8.20 -26.51 3.12
CA LEU A 45 9.09 -27.58 2.68
C LEU A 45 10.23 -27.02 1.82
N LYS A 46 11.39 -27.71 1.82
CA LYS A 46 12.53 -27.33 0.98
C LYS A 46 12.14 -27.23 -0.50
N LYS A 47 11.27 -28.12 -0.98
CA LYS A 47 10.77 -28.10 -2.36
C LYS A 47 10.03 -26.81 -2.68
N ASP A 48 9.24 -26.29 -1.74
CA ASP A 48 8.42 -25.09 -1.97
C ASP A 48 9.31 -23.85 -2.01
N MET A 49 10.35 -23.81 -1.16
CA MET A 49 11.40 -22.78 -1.20
C MET A 49 12.14 -22.77 -2.54
N VAL A 50 12.55 -23.94 -3.01
CA VAL A 50 13.23 -24.10 -4.31
C VAL A 50 12.32 -23.67 -5.47
N ASN A 51 11.05 -24.08 -5.45
CA ASN A 51 10.08 -23.71 -6.47
C ASN A 51 9.89 -22.18 -6.52
N TRP A 52 9.67 -21.54 -5.36
CA TRP A 52 9.49 -20.08 -5.30
C TRP A 52 10.73 -19.32 -5.79
N LEU A 53 11.94 -19.74 -5.41
CA LEU A 53 13.17 -19.13 -5.91
C LEU A 53 13.32 -19.29 -7.43
N THR A 54 12.95 -20.45 -7.96
CA THR A 54 12.98 -20.74 -9.40
C THR A 54 11.96 -19.90 -10.17
N GLU A 55 10.72 -19.83 -9.69
CA GLU A 55 9.63 -19.04 -10.31
C GLU A 55 9.94 -17.54 -10.34
N ASN A 56 10.71 -17.04 -9.36
CA ASN A 56 11.14 -15.65 -9.30
C ASN A 56 12.53 -15.40 -9.91
N ASN A 57 13.13 -16.40 -10.57
CA ASN A 57 14.44 -16.30 -11.22
C ASN A 57 15.59 -15.88 -10.27
N ILE A 58 15.53 -16.31 -9.01
CA ILE A 58 16.57 -16.03 -8.01
C ILE A 58 17.58 -17.16 -8.03
N SER A 59 18.87 -16.83 -8.14
CA SER A 59 19.94 -17.83 -8.10
C SER A 59 20.08 -18.44 -6.70
N PHE A 60 20.16 -19.77 -6.63
CA PHE A 60 20.44 -20.52 -5.41
C PHE A 60 21.26 -21.77 -5.73
N ASN A 61 21.88 -22.35 -4.72
CA ASN A 61 22.61 -23.60 -4.85
C ASN A 61 21.73 -24.77 -4.39
N SER A 62 21.63 -25.83 -5.20
CA SER A 62 20.82 -27.03 -4.90
C SER A 62 21.26 -27.77 -3.63
N THR A 63 22.52 -27.62 -3.21
CA THR A 63 23.05 -28.21 -1.97
C THR A 63 22.71 -27.42 -0.72
N MET A 64 22.18 -26.20 -0.83
CA MET A 64 21.83 -25.35 0.33
C MET A 64 20.80 -26.03 1.24
N PHE A 65 20.95 -25.83 2.55
CA PHE A 65 19.99 -26.27 3.55
C PHE A 65 18.78 -25.34 3.60
N LYS A 66 17.69 -25.84 4.19
CA LYS A 66 16.41 -25.11 4.31
C LYS A 66 16.59 -23.70 4.93
N PRO A 67 17.38 -23.50 6.01
CA PRO A 67 17.61 -22.15 6.56
C PRO A 67 18.30 -21.20 5.59
N GLN A 68 19.31 -21.70 4.84
CA GLN A 68 20.05 -20.89 3.86
C GLN A 68 19.16 -20.46 2.69
N LEU A 69 18.28 -21.36 2.22
CA LEU A 69 17.28 -21.01 1.19
C LEU A 69 16.30 -19.97 1.72
N TYR A 70 15.86 -20.11 2.98
CA TYR A 70 14.96 -19.14 3.60
C TYR A 70 15.61 -17.76 3.78
N ASP A 71 16.90 -17.68 4.11
CA ASP A 71 17.62 -16.40 4.18
C ASP A 71 17.63 -15.65 2.84
N ILE A 72 17.74 -16.38 1.72
CA ILE A 72 17.62 -15.79 0.38
C ILE A 72 16.18 -15.31 0.15
N ILE A 73 15.18 -16.12 0.49
CA ILE A 73 13.76 -15.74 0.34
C ILE A 73 13.46 -14.49 1.17
N ARG A 74 13.90 -14.43 2.43
CA ARG A 74 13.68 -13.29 3.34
C ARG A 74 14.21 -11.98 2.78
N LYS A 75 15.36 -12.00 2.09
CA LYS A 75 15.94 -10.81 1.45
C LYS A 75 15.14 -10.32 0.24
N HIS A 76 14.41 -11.20 -0.44
CA HIS A 76 13.70 -10.88 -1.68
C HIS A 76 12.17 -10.83 -1.52
N LYS A 77 11.61 -11.36 -0.41
CA LYS A 77 10.15 -11.53 -0.24
C LYS A 77 9.39 -10.22 -0.35
N GLN A 78 9.96 -9.12 0.16
CA GLN A 78 9.31 -7.81 0.19
C GLN A 78 9.30 -7.13 -1.18
N VAL A 79 10.35 -7.31 -1.97
CA VAL A 79 10.50 -6.66 -3.28
C VAL A 79 9.68 -7.36 -4.35
N LEU A 80 9.45 -8.66 -4.20
CA LEU A 80 8.80 -9.48 -5.22
C LEU A 80 7.32 -9.69 -4.99
N VAL A 81 6.69 -8.97 -4.06
CA VAL A 81 5.26 -9.13 -3.80
C VAL A 81 4.44 -8.81 -5.06
N LYS A 82 3.57 -9.74 -5.46
CA LYS A 82 2.63 -9.56 -6.58
C LYS A 82 1.22 -9.71 -6.08
N TYR A 83 0.40 -8.70 -6.31
CA TYR A 83 -1.00 -8.71 -5.91
C TYR A 83 -1.90 -9.15 -7.06
N SER A 84 -2.94 -9.95 -6.74
CA SER A 84 -3.86 -10.45 -7.77
C SER A 84 -4.60 -9.33 -8.51
N LEU A 85 -4.91 -8.23 -7.82
CA LEU A 85 -5.61 -7.08 -8.38
C LEU A 85 -4.77 -6.36 -9.44
N ASP A 86 -3.46 -6.26 -9.23
CA ASP A 86 -2.53 -5.59 -10.14
C ASP A 86 -2.52 -6.27 -11.49
N GLY A 87 -2.60 -7.61 -11.51
CA GLY A 87 -2.72 -8.37 -12.75
C GLY A 87 -4.00 -8.08 -13.53
N ILE A 88 -5.11 -7.79 -12.84
CA ILE A 88 -6.40 -7.44 -13.48
C ILE A 88 -6.30 -6.03 -14.09
N LEU A 89 -5.83 -5.05 -13.31
CA LEU A 89 -5.73 -3.66 -13.73
C LEU A 89 -4.66 -3.48 -14.84
N SER A 90 -3.49 -4.09 -14.68
CA SER A 90 -2.40 -4.01 -15.67
C SER A 90 -2.77 -4.64 -17.00
N LYS A 91 -3.56 -5.73 -16.99
CA LYS A 91 -4.04 -6.38 -18.22
C LYS A 91 -4.94 -5.47 -19.05
N GLU A 92 -5.70 -4.61 -18.39
CA GLU A 92 -6.53 -3.58 -19.04
C GLU A 92 -5.73 -2.30 -19.35
N GLY A 93 -4.41 -2.30 -19.09
CA GLY A 93 -3.50 -1.21 -19.41
C GLY A 93 -3.48 -0.09 -18.36
N HIS A 94 -3.77 -0.41 -17.09
CA HIS A 94 -3.72 0.55 -15.99
C HIS A 94 -2.52 0.30 -15.07
N ASP A 95 -1.84 1.38 -14.68
CA ASP A 95 -0.79 1.33 -13.67
C ASP A 95 -1.40 1.41 -12.27
N ILE A 96 -0.70 0.86 -11.28
CA ILE A 96 -1.18 0.78 -9.90
C ILE A 96 -0.13 1.38 -9.00
N ILE A 97 -0.56 2.28 -8.11
CA ILE A 97 0.26 2.84 -7.03
C ILE A 97 -0.44 2.55 -5.71
N ARG A 98 0.33 2.13 -4.70
CA ARG A 98 -0.17 1.97 -3.33
C ARG A 98 0.37 3.09 -2.45
N LEU A 99 -0.49 3.59 -1.57
CA LEU A 99 -0.09 4.57 -0.57
C LEU A 99 0.83 3.93 0.48
N PRO A 100 1.75 4.70 1.08
CA PRO A 100 2.46 4.27 2.28
C PRO A 100 1.49 3.85 3.39
N PRO A 101 1.79 2.79 4.17
CA PRO A 101 0.98 2.41 5.32
C PRO A 101 0.82 3.57 6.30
N TYR A 102 -0.35 3.64 6.95
CA TYR A 102 -0.66 4.65 7.96
C TYR A 102 -0.62 6.12 7.51
N HIS A 103 -0.62 6.39 6.20
CA HIS A 103 -0.67 7.74 5.64
C HIS A 103 -1.97 8.02 4.87
N PRO A 104 -3.15 8.03 5.54
CA PRO A 104 -4.42 8.35 4.88
C PRO A 104 -4.51 9.82 4.44
N ASP A 105 -3.68 10.68 5.01
CA ASP A 105 -3.50 12.09 4.67
C ASP A 105 -2.91 12.30 3.27
N LEU A 106 -2.18 11.29 2.76
CA LEU A 106 -1.72 11.25 1.37
C LEU A 106 -2.79 10.77 0.38
N ASN A 107 -4.02 10.52 0.84
CA ASN A 107 -5.13 10.10 -0.01
C ASN A 107 -6.14 11.25 -0.22
N PRO A 108 -6.21 11.86 -1.41
CA PRO A 108 -7.16 12.94 -1.67
C PRO A 108 -8.62 12.55 -1.42
N ILE A 109 -8.98 11.26 -1.55
CA ILE A 109 -10.37 10.81 -1.35
C ILE A 109 -10.85 11.03 0.09
N GLU A 110 -9.95 11.07 1.07
CA GLU A 110 -10.31 11.34 2.47
C GLU A 110 -10.79 12.78 2.66
N MET A 111 -10.15 13.73 1.94
CA MET A 111 -10.56 15.13 1.90
C MET A 111 -11.94 15.26 1.25
N ILE A 112 -12.12 14.63 0.08
CA ILE A 112 -13.39 14.59 -0.65
C ILE A 112 -14.52 14.03 0.25
N TRP A 113 -14.28 12.91 0.93
CA TRP A 113 -15.25 12.33 1.84
C TRP A 113 -15.54 13.20 3.07
N SER A 114 -14.56 13.94 3.58
CA SER A 114 -14.77 14.94 4.62
C SER A 114 -15.76 16.01 4.16
N GLN A 115 -15.59 16.54 2.95
CA GLN A 115 -16.49 17.55 2.37
C GLN A 115 -17.91 17.00 2.19
N VAL A 116 -18.04 15.76 1.70
CA VAL A 116 -19.34 15.08 1.53
C VAL A 116 -20.02 14.86 2.88
N LYS A 117 -19.29 14.39 3.89
CA LYS A 117 -19.81 14.19 5.26
C LYS A 117 -20.29 15.51 5.87
N GLN A 118 -19.52 16.59 5.70
CA GLN A 118 -19.91 17.92 6.18
C GLN A 118 -21.17 18.44 5.46
N TYR A 119 -21.30 18.21 4.16
CA TYR A 119 -22.50 18.56 3.41
C TYR A 119 -23.73 17.83 3.96
N ILE A 120 -23.64 16.51 4.14
CA ILE A 120 -24.75 15.70 4.66
C ILE A 120 -25.14 16.14 6.07
N ALA A 121 -24.16 16.39 6.95
CA ALA A 121 -24.41 16.81 8.33
C ALA A 121 -25.15 18.15 8.46
N LYS A 122 -25.03 19.04 7.45
CA LYS A 122 -25.76 20.33 7.41
C LYS A 122 -27.21 20.17 6.96
N GLN A 123 -27.59 19.02 6.40
CA GLN A 123 -28.92 18.76 5.86
C GLN A 123 -29.78 18.03 6.88
N ASN A 124 -31.09 18.29 6.86
CA ASN A 124 -32.01 17.51 7.68
C ASN A 124 -32.35 16.19 6.99
N HIS A 125 -31.80 15.08 7.49
CA HIS A 125 -31.99 13.75 6.91
C HIS A 125 -32.67 12.75 7.86
N ASN A 126 -32.99 13.13 9.11
CA ASN A 126 -33.65 12.30 10.13
C ASN A 126 -33.09 10.86 10.26
N GLY A 127 -31.80 10.65 9.98
CA GLY A 127 -31.18 9.31 9.95
C GLY A 127 -31.64 8.36 8.82
N SER A 128 -32.41 8.84 7.83
CA SER A 128 -32.87 8.03 6.70
C SER A 128 -31.73 7.69 5.75
N ILE A 129 -31.40 6.40 5.64
CA ILE A 129 -30.35 5.90 4.73
C ILE A 129 -30.64 6.29 3.27
N LYS A 130 -31.91 6.20 2.84
CA LYS A 130 -32.29 6.60 1.47
C LYS A 130 -31.99 8.07 1.22
N LYS A 131 -32.28 8.94 2.19
CA LYS A 131 -32.02 10.37 2.06
C LYS A 131 -30.52 10.67 2.08
N ILE A 132 -29.77 10.00 2.95
CA ILE A 132 -28.31 10.12 3.00
C ILE A 132 -27.68 9.71 1.66
N ALA A 133 -28.13 8.60 1.06
CA ALA A 133 -27.65 8.15 -0.24
C ALA A 133 -27.95 9.17 -1.37
N GLU A 134 -29.15 9.76 -1.38
CA GLU A 134 -29.53 10.81 -2.33
C GLU A 134 -28.67 12.08 -2.16
N LEU A 135 -28.45 12.54 -0.92
CA LEU A 135 -27.61 13.69 -0.61
C LEU A 135 -26.14 13.45 -0.97
N CYS A 136 -25.63 12.24 -0.74
CA CYS A 136 -24.30 11.83 -1.16
C CYS A 136 -24.13 11.94 -2.67
N LYS A 137 -25.06 11.36 -3.44
CA LYS A 137 -25.06 11.45 -4.89
C LYS A 137 -25.13 12.90 -5.37
N GLN A 138 -26.02 13.70 -4.80
CA GLN A 138 -26.16 15.12 -5.13
C GLN A 138 -24.86 15.90 -4.90
N LYS A 139 -24.20 15.70 -3.74
CA LYS A 139 -22.92 16.37 -3.47
C LYS A 139 -21.85 15.91 -4.45
N MET A 140 -21.70 14.60 -4.68
CA MET A 140 -20.72 14.06 -5.63
C MET A 140 -20.93 14.62 -7.05
N GLU A 141 -22.17 14.76 -7.52
CA GLU A 141 -22.49 15.35 -8.82
C GLU A 141 -22.24 16.86 -8.89
N SER A 142 -22.31 17.56 -7.75
CA SER A 142 -22.00 19.00 -7.68
C SER A 142 -20.50 19.29 -7.57
N MET A 143 -19.68 18.30 -7.17
CA MET A 143 -18.24 18.46 -7.07
C MET A 143 -17.64 18.43 -8.47
N GLY A 144 -17.06 19.55 -8.89
CA GLY A 144 -16.39 19.68 -10.19
C GLY A 144 -14.87 19.51 -10.09
N ASP A 145 -14.22 19.54 -11.26
CA ASP A 145 -12.77 19.34 -11.41
C ASP A 145 -11.93 20.30 -10.56
N SER A 146 -12.40 21.53 -10.34
CA SER A 146 -11.68 22.52 -9.53
C SER A 146 -11.63 22.15 -8.04
N GLU A 147 -12.69 21.53 -7.50
CA GLU A 147 -12.75 21.13 -6.08
C GLU A 147 -11.85 19.92 -5.85
N TRP A 148 -11.93 18.93 -6.75
CA TRP A 148 -11.03 17.78 -6.77
C TRP A 148 -9.57 18.18 -6.96
N GLY A 149 -9.30 19.08 -7.90
CA GLY A 149 -7.95 19.56 -8.19
C GLY A 149 -7.32 20.28 -7.00
N ALA A 150 -8.11 21.02 -6.22
CA ALA A 150 -7.64 21.68 -5.00
C ALA A 150 -7.24 20.67 -3.91
N ASP A 151 -8.04 19.63 -3.69
CA ASP A 151 -7.71 18.58 -2.72
C ASP A 151 -6.46 17.79 -3.16
N CYS A 152 -6.33 17.46 -4.43
CA CYS A 152 -5.12 16.85 -4.98
C CYS A 152 -3.89 17.76 -4.82
N ALA A 153 -4.04 19.08 -4.97
CA ALA A 153 -2.95 20.04 -4.77
C ALA A 153 -2.54 20.13 -3.29
N ASN A 154 -3.49 20.03 -2.36
CA ASN A 154 -3.21 20.01 -0.93
C ASN A 154 -2.37 18.78 -0.54
N VAL A 155 -2.72 17.60 -1.08
CA VAL A 155 -1.95 16.37 -0.87
C VAL A 155 -0.52 16.49 -1.42
N LYS A 156 -0.34 17.06 -2.62
CA LYS A 156 1.00 17.31 -3.16
C LYS A 156 1.83 18.24 -2.29
N LYS A 157 1.21 19.30 -1.76
CA LYS A 157 1.89 20.22 -0.85
C LYS A 157 2.31 19.52 0.45
N LEU A 158 1.44 18.66 0.99
CA LEU A 158 1.74 17.86 2.17
C LEU A 158 2.92 16.92 1.91
N GLU A 159 2.94 16.25 0.76
CA GLU A 159 4.04 15.39 0.33
C GLU A 159 5.37 16.16 0.22
N GLU A 160 5.36 17.35 -0.38
CA GLU A 160 6.56 18.22 -0.45
C GLU A 160 7.05 18.68 0.94
N GLU A 161 6.14 18.91 1.88
CA GLU A 161 6.48 19.26 3.26
C GLU A 161 7.09 18.07 4.01
N MET A 162 6.53 16.85 3.81
CA MET A 162 7.11 15.62 4.36
C MET A 162 8.53 15.40 3.85
N TRP A 163 8.76 15.55 2.54
CA TRP A 163 10.09 15.37 1.93
C TRP A 163 11.15 16.34 2.50
N LYS A 164 10.76 17.61 2.71
CA LYS A 164 11.65 18.61 3.33
C LYS A 164 12.02 18.24 4.77
N ASN A 165 11.08 17.68 5.52
CA ASN A 165 11.29 17.27 6.89
C ASN A 165 12.13 15.98 6.99
N GLU A 166 11.97 15.05 6.05
CA GLU A 166 12.76 13.82 5.98
C GLU A 166 14.26 14.12 5.78
N SER A 167 14.60 15.00 4.84
CA SER A 167 15.99 15.44 4.66
C SER A 167 16.60 16.06 5.91
N PHE A 168 15.79 16.69 6.77
CA PHE A 168 16.25 17.22 8.05
C PHE A 168 16.43 16.10 9.10
N MET A 169 15.49 15.15 9.14
CA MET A 169 15.55 13.99 10.03
C MET A 169 16.78 13.12 9.74
N ASP A 170 17.13 12.89 8.48
CA ASP A 170 18.33 12.14 8.10
C ASP A 170 19.60 12.82 8.63
N ILE A 171 19.71 14.13 8.47
CA ILE A 171 20.85 14.92 8.98
C ILE A 171 20.94 14.83 10.51
N GLU A 172 19.82 14.85 11.22
CA GLU A 172 19.79 14.71 12.68
C GLU A 172 20.04 13.26 13.16
N MET A 173 19.55 12.25 12.43
CA MET A 173 19.84 10.85 12.71
C MET A 173 21.31 10.50 12.50
N ASP A 174 21.95 11.07 11.48
CA ASP A 174 23.39 10.92 11.27
C ASP A 174 24.19 11.50 12.44
N LYS A 175 23.78 12.66 12.99
CA LYS A 175 24.40 13.24 14.18
C LYS A 175 24.23 12.37 15.43
N LEU A 176 23.06 11.76 15.61
CA LEU A 176 22.80 10.83 16.72
C LEU A 176 23.64 9.55 16.60
N THR A 177 23.83 9.04 15.38
CA THR A 177 24.63 7.84 15.10
C THR A 177 26.12 8.08 15.34
N VAL A 178 26.65 9.25 14.98
CA VAL A 178 28.05 9.64 15.26
C VAL A 178 28.33 9.75 16.76
N THR A 179 27.33 10.08 17.57
CA THR A 179 27.49 10.25 19.03
C THR A 179 27.56 8.91 19.78
N TYR A 180 27.06 7.82 19.18
CA TYR A 180 27.07 6.47 19.76
C TYR A 180 28.28 5.60 19.35
N GLY A 181 29.21 6.16 18.56
CA GLY A 181 30.36 5.43 18.01
C GLY A 181 31.50 5.10 18.99
N ASP A 182 31.34 5.35 20.30
CA ASP A 182 32.41 5.13 21.28
C ASP A 182 31.95 4.43 22.56
N ASP A 183 31.03 3.46 22.46
CA ASP A 183 30.88 2.45 23.51
C ASP A 183 30.52 1.07 22.92
N THR A 184 31.54 0.21 22.88
CA THR A 184 31.39 -1.21 22.59
C THR A 184 30.65 -1.90 23.73
N THR A 185 29.40 -2.34 23.52
CA THR A 185 28.84 -3.45 24.29
C THR A 185 28.07 -4.41 23.39
N ASN A 186 28.65 -5.61 23.32
CA ASN A 186 28.12 -6.83 22.76
C ASN A 186 26.90 -7.28 23.57
N ASP A 187 25.72 -7.40 22.96
CA ASP A 187 24.63 -8.20 23.53
C ASP A 187 23.89 -8.95 22.42
N SER A 188 24.05 -10.27 22.46
CA SER A 188 23.11 -11.21 21.87
C SER A 188 21.99 -11.43 22.88
N ASP A 189 20.73 -11.24 22.49
CA ASP A 189 19.80 -12.36 22.58
C ASP A 189 18.55 -12.15 21.73
N THR A 190 18.13 -13.27 21.16
CA THR A 190 17.09 -13.41 20.16
C THR A 190 15.75 -13.68 20.82
N SER A 191 14.74 -12.90 20.45
CA SER A 191 13.33 -13.30 20.51
C SER A 191 12.53 -12.35 19.65
N THR A 192 12.42 -12.67 18.35
CA THR A 192 11.42 -12.05 17.47
C THR A 192 10.19 -12.95 17.50
N GLU A 193 9.21 -12.54 18.29
CA GLU A 193 7.83 -12.94 18.09
C GLU A 193 7.41 -12.47 16.69
N ASP A 194 6.81 -13.37 15.92
CA ASP A 194 6.27 -13.09 14.58
C ASP A 194 5.07 -12.13 14.74
N GLU A 195 5.36 -10.84 14.87
CA GLU A 195 4.37 -9.78 14.70
C GLU A 195 4.00 -9.66 13.23
N ASP A 196 2.70 -9.45 12.98
CA ASP A 196 2.09 -9.28 11.67
C ASP A 196 2.97 -8.41 10.76
N ASP A 197 3.52 -9.03 9.71
CA ASP A 197 4.30 -8.38 8.66
C ASP A 197 3.40 -7.35 7.96
N ASP A 198 3.33 -6.13 8.50
CA ASP A 198 2.88 -4.94 7.78
C ASP A 198 3.92 -4.67 6.68
N LEU A 199 3.58 -5.14 5.49
CA LEU A 199 4.42 -5.06 4.32
C LEU A 199 4.37 -3.64 3.77
N GLY A 200 5.16 -2.77 4.39
CA GLY A 200 5.42 -1.43 3.90
C GLY A 200 5.72 -1.41 2.41
N VAL A 201 5.12 -0.45 1.72
CA VAL A 201 5.33 -0.23 0.29
C VAL A 201 6.75 0.30 0.11
N ALA A 202 7.57 -0.42 -0.66
CA ALA A 202 8.91 0.05 -1.00
C ALA A 202 8.80 1.33 -1.85
N PRO A 203 9.59 2.38 -1.56
CA PRO A 203 9.57 3.61 -2.34
C PRO A 203 9.96 3.34 -3.79
N LEU A 204 9.35 4.09 -4.71
CA LEU A 204 9.74 4.10 -6.12
C LEU A 204 11.19 4.57 -6.22
N GLN A 205 12.04 3.78 -6.88
CA GLN A 205 13.37 4.26 -7.23
C GLN A 205 13.27 5.29 -8.38
N PRO A 206 14.10 6.34 -8.35
CA PRO A 206 14.06 7.45 -9.30
C PRO A 206 14.36 7.05 -10.75
#